data_AF-A0A2M8G880-F1
#
_entry.id   AF-A0A2M8G880-F1
#
_cell.length_a   1.000
_cell.length_b   1.000
_cell.length_c   1.000
_cell.angle_alpha   90.00
_cell.angle_beta   90.00
_cell.angle_gamma   90.00
#
_symmetry.space_group_name_H-M   'P 1'
#
loop_
_entity.id
_entity.type
_entity.pdbx_description
1 polymer ?
#
loop_
_entity_poly.entity_id
_entity_poly.type
_entity_poly.pdbx_seq_one_letter_code
_entity_poly.pdbx_strand_id
1 'polypeptide(L)'
;MKVIFKLLIANVKMTVRNKQALFWSMLFPLLFIAVFGLFNMEKGGFAKVEVLDEAKTQLSETLTQAIKNIPAFNVEIKTSTPDEIYQDVKSGQVEYGIIIPKEIENLTNPQSKIDQPISLTLYYDAKNVQNNSVVLGTLQQFVTQANLNLSQAPTLLMLNAAPVEAKKIKYIEFIATGMLGMSVMQYGIIGISIALSRQREDNILKKLLTTPLLLRDYIVAFILNYLILSVVQITILLAASHFLFNAQIYGNLFLVYGVAIFGTLIFLCLGFVVAGIAKTSQAAAGLAQLIATPMMFLSGVFFSTSLL
;
A
#
# COMPACT_ATOMS: atom_id res chain seq x y z
N MET A 1 -18.09 -19.02 32.75
CA MET A 1 -18.42 -19.05 31.29
C MET A 1 -19.83 -18.58 30.94
N LYS A 2 -20.92 -19.08 31.56
CA LYS A 2 -22.30 -18.65 31.22
C LYS A 2 -22.55 -17.14 31.35
N VAL A 3 -21.91 -16.47 32.32
CA VAL A 3 -22.03 -15.01 32.54
C VAL A 3 -21.39 -14.21 31.40
N ILE A 4 -20.12 -14.51 31.07
CA ILE A 4 -19.38 -13.87 29.96
C ILE A 4 -20.15 -14.02 28.64
N PHE A 5 -20.70 -15.20 28.35
CA PHE A 5 -21.45 -15.43 27.12
C PHE A 5 -22.74 -14.58 27.05
N LYS A 6 -23.47 -14.45 28.17
CA LYS A 6 -24.65 -13.57 28.24
C LYS A 6 -24.29 -12.09 28.06
N LEU A 7 -23.18 -11.65 28.67
CA LEU A 7 -22.65 -10.29 28.49
C LEU A 7 -22.21 -10.04 27.06
N LEU A 8 -21.60 -11.03 26.41
CA LEU A 8 -21.19 -10.95 25.01
C LEU A 8 -22.42 -10.75 24.12
N ILE A 9 -23.46 -11.58 24.28
CA ILE A 9 -24.71 -11.43 23.53
C ILE A 9 -25.32 -10.05 23.77
N ALA A 10 -25.34 -9.57 25.02
CA ALA A 10 -25.85 -8.24 25.34
C ALA A 10 -25.07 -7.14 24.62
N ASN A 11 -23.72 -7.18 24.65
CA ASN A 11 -22.87 -6.20 23.98
C ASN A 11 -23.04 -6.24 22.46
N VAL A 12 -23.03 -7.42 21.85
CA VAL A 12 -23.29 -7.59 20.41
C VAL A 12 -24.64 -6.97 20.05
N LYS A 13 -25.68 -7.25 20.84
CA LYS A 13 -27.02 -6.68 20.61
C LYS A 13 -27.03 -5.16 20.77
N MET A 14 -26.31 -4.60 21.74
CA MET A 14 -26.18 -3.15 21.91
C MET A 14 -25.49 -2.51 20.70
N THR A 15 -24.41 -3.12 20.20
CA THR A 15 -23.71 -2.63 19.01
C THR A 15 -24.58 -2.72 17.76
N VAL A 16 -25.22 -3.87 17.52
CA VAL A 16 -26.16 -4.08 16.39
C VAL A 16 -27.33 -3.10 16.40
N ARG A 17 -27.81 -2.72 17.59
CA ARG A 17 -28.86 -1.71 17.73
C ARG A 17 -28.37 -0.29 17.49
N ASN A 18 -27.08 -0.01 17.66
CA ASN A 18 -26.48 1.27 17.31
C ASN A 18 -26.20 1.34 15.80
N LYS A 19 -27.28 1.43 15.02
CA LYS A 19 -27.21 1.42 13.55
C LYS A 19 -26.33 2.53 12.99
N GLN A 20 -26.33 3.70 13.62
CA GLN A 20 -25.51 4.83 13.17
C GLN A 20 -24.01 4.53 13.31
N ALA A 21 -23.58 4.04 14.48
CA ALA A 21 -22.16 3.70 14.68
C ALA A 21 -21.73 2.56 13.75
N LEU A 22 -22.55 1.52 13.59
CA LEU A 22 -22.25 0.41 12.71
C LEU A 22 -22.16 0.84 11.25
N PHE A 23 -23.14 1.60 10.78
CA PHE A 23 -23.18 2.13 9.43
C PHE A 23 -21.91 2.92 9.12
N TRP A 24 -21.53 3.89 9.95
CA TRP A 24 -20.33 4.68 9.71
C TRP A 24 -19.04 3.86 9.83
N SER A 25 -18.97 2.91 10.77
CA SER A 25 -17.78 2.06 10.94
C SER A 25 -17.53 1.13 9.75
N MET A 26 -18.59 0.67 9.06
CA MET A 26 -18.49 -0.26 7.94
C MET A 26 -18.48 0.46 6.60
N LEU A 27 -19.32 1.49 6.44
CA LEU A 27 -19.48 2.20 5.19
C LEU A 27 -18.26 3.07 4.87
N PHE A 28 -17.66 3.73 5.86
CA PHE A 28 -16.58 4.69 5.58
C PHE A 28 -15.37 4.04 4.90
N PRO A 29 -14.83 2.90 5.38
CA PRO A 29 -13.75 2.22 4.67
C PRO A 29 -14.17 1.68 3.30
N LEU A 30 -15.41 1.21 3.15
CA LEU A 30 -15.94 0.76 1.86
C LEU A 30 -16.03 1.91 0.85
N LEU A 31 -16.49 3.09 1.28
CA LEU A 31 -16.51 4.29 0.45
C LEU A 31 -15.10 4.68 0.01
N PHE A 32 -14.12 4.62 0.91
CA PHE A 32 -12.72 4.88 0.55
C PHE A 32 -12.21 3.88 -0.49
N ILE A 33 -12.39 2.57 -0.26
CA ILE A 33 -12.03 1.55 -1.25
C ILE A 33 -12.73 1.81 -2.59
N ALA A 34 -14.02 2.19 -2.57
CA ALA A 34 -14.76 2.47 -3.79
C ALA A 34 -14.27 3.71 -4.53
N VAL A 35 -14.05 4.81 -3.81
CA VAL A 35 -13.50 6.04 -4.38
C VAL A 35 -12.12 5.76 -4.96
N PHE A 36 -11.16 5.30 -4.15
CA PHE A 36 -9.79 5.06 -4.63
C PHE A 36 -9.69 3.96 -5.69
N GLY A 37 -10.58 2.96 -5.63
CA GLY A 37 -10.68 1.91 -6.64
C GLY A 37 -11.23 2.40 -7.98
N LEU A 38 -12.22 3.30 -7.96
CA LEU A 38 -12.77 3.90 -9.19
C LEU A 38 -11.84 4.94 -9.81
N PHE A 39 -11.17 5.74 -8.98
CA PHE A 39 -10.24 6.77 -9.46
C PHE A 39 -8.90 6.20 -9.93
N ASN A 40 -8.63 4.91 -9.65
CA ASN A 40 -7.41 4.18 -10.02
C ASN A 40 -6.18 5.09 -10.01
N MET A 41 -5.96 5.76 -8.87
CA MET A 41 -4.82 6.64 -8.64
C MET A 41 -3.55 5.78 -8.55
N GLU A 42 -3.13 5.21 -9.68
CA GLU A 42 -1.80 4.66 -9.80
C GLU A 42 -0.83 5.74 -9.38
N LYS A 43 0.12 5.39 -8.51
CA LYS A 43 1.13 6.31 -7.99
C LYS A 43 1.81 7.00 -9.18
N GLY A 44 1.43 8.22 -9.46
CA GLY A 44 2.22 9.16 -10.25
C GLY A 44 3.40 9.58 -9.37
N GLY A 45 4.37 8.69 -9.18
CA GLY A 45 5.46 8.91 -8.26
C GLY A 45 6.57 7.88 -8.43
N PHE A 46 7.66 8.34 -9.05
CA PHE A 46 8.98 7.73 -9.08
C PHE A 46 9.00 6.23 -9.37
N ALA A 47 8.96 5.86 -10.65
CA ALA A 47 9.22 4.49 -11.03
C ALA A 47 10.65 4.11 -10.68
N LYS A 48 10.82 2.99 -9.98
CA LYS A 48 12.16 2.44 -9.72
C LYS A 48 12.73 1.88 -11.01
N VAL A 49 13.87 2.42 -11.42
CA VAL A 49 14.57 2.00 -12.64
C VAL A 49 15.91 1.40 -12.24
N GLU A 50 16.18 0.20 -12.72
CA GLU A 50 17.49 -0.43 -12.62
C GLU A 50 18.21 -0.34 -13.97
N VAL A 51 19.45 0.12 -13.95
CA VAL A 51 20.27 0.28 -15.16
C VAL A 51 21.51 -0.59 -15.04
N LEU A 52 21.68 -1.53 -15.97
CA LEU A 52 22.93 -2.26 -16.18
C LEU A 52 23.70 -1.59 -17.31
N ASP A 53 24.83 -1.00 -16.95
CA ASP A 53 25.82 -0.49 -17.88
C ASP A 53 26.93 -1.52 -18.09
N GLU A 54 26.84 -2.29 -19.17
CA GLU A 54 27.90 -3.23 -19.53
C GLU A 54 29.05 -2.56 -20.29
N ALA A 55 28.79 -1.41 -20.93
CA ALA A 55 29.72 -0.71 -21.82
C ALA A 55 30.73 0.16 -21.07
N LYS A 56 30.36 0.76 -19.93
CA LYS A 56 31.23 1.64 -19.11
C LYS A 56 31.95 2.73 -19.92
N THR A 57 31.22 3.36 -20.84
CA THR A 57 31.73 4.42 -21.72
C THR A 57 31.21 5.81 -21.33
N GLN A 58 31.85 6.88 -21.81
CA GLN A 58 31.37 8.25 -21.62
C GLN A 58 29.92 8.45 -22.12
N LEU A 59 29.55 7.71 -23.18
CA LEU A 59 28.21 7.72 -23.74
C LEU A 59 27.22 7.03 -22.78
N SER A 60 27.55 5.85 -22.26
CA SER A 60 26.69 5.13 -21.31
C SER A 60 26.52 5.87 -19.98
N GLU A 61 27.54 6.56 -19.48
CA GLU A 61 27.41 7.47 -18.34
C GLU A 61 26.44 8.62 -18.62
N THR A 62 26.50 9.20 -19.82
CA THR A 62 25.59 10.27 -20.25
C THR A 62 24.14 9.76 -20.36
N LEU A 63 23.93 8.55 -20.90
CA LEU A 63 22.61 7.90 -20.94
C LEU A 63 22.07 7.70 -19.51
N THR A 64 22.92 7.19 -18.62
CA THR A 64 22.54 6.91 -17.23
C THR A 64 22.19 8.20 -16.48
N GLN A 65 22.94 9.28 -16.69
CA GLN A 65 22.63 10.60 -16.11
C GLN A 65 21.36 11.22 -16.69
N ALA A 66 21.11 11.07 -18.00
CA ALA A 66 19.88 11.53 -18.62
C ALA A 66 18.64 10.81 -18.05
N ILE A 67 18.73 9.49 -17.84
CA ILE A 67 17.66 8.70 -17.22
C ILE A 67 17.45 9.12 -15.76
N LYS A 68 18.52 9.40 -15.01
CA LYS A 68 18.45 9.94 -13.63
C LYS A 68 17.74 11.29 -13.54
N ASN A 69 17.87 12.14 -14.56
CA ASN A 69 17.28 13.48 -14.57
C ASN A 69 15.80 13.49 -14.94
N ILE A 70 15.19 12.34 -15.26
CA ILE A 70 13.76 12.25 -15.52
C ILE A 70 13.02 12.35 -14.18
N PRO A 71 12.18 13.39 -13.96
CA PRO A 71 11.51 13.63 -12.67
C PRO A 71 10.59 12.49 -12.22
N ALA A 72 10.21 11.62 -13.15
CA ALA A 72 9.36 10.46 -12.92
C ALA A 72 10.13 9.19 -12.53
N PHE A 73 11.48 9.19 -12.52
CA PHE A 73 12.31 8.01 -12.22
C PHE A 73 13.10 8.17 -10.92
N ASN A 74 13.18 7.07 -10.18
CA ASN A 74 14.17 6.88 -9.13
C ASN A 74 15.11 5.76 -9.57
N VAL A 75 16.26 6.17 -10.10
CA VAL A 75 17.20 5.25 -10.75
C VAL A 75 18.18 4.71 -9.71
N GLU A 76 18.11 3.42 -9.43
CA GLU A 76 19.12 2.70 -8.63
C GLU A 76 20.10 2.03 -9.61
N ILE A 77 21.37 2.41 -9.58
CA ILE A 77 22.42 1.73 -10.36
C ILE A 77 22.91 0.54 -9.54
N LYS A 78 22.74 -0.68 -10.04
CA LYS A 78 23.30 -1.90 -9.44
C LYS A 78 24.19 -2.63 -10.44
N THR A 79 25.14 -3.39 -9.89
CA THR A 79 25.99 -4.30 -10.66
C THR A 79 25.29 -5.65 -10.75
N SER A 80 24.17 -5.70 -11.48
CA SER A 80 23.36 -6.92 -11.62
C SER A 80 23.61 -7.58 -12.98
N THR A 81 23.33 -8.87 -13.10
CA THR A 81 23.36 -9.59 -14.38
C THR A 81 22.07 -9.38 -15.18
N PRO A 82 22.08 -9.56 -16.53
CA PRO A 82 20.88 -9.43 -17.36
C PRO A 82 19.69 -10.29 -16.89
N ASP A 83 19.96 -11.49 -16.38
CA ASP A 83 18.95 -12.40 -15.84
C ASP A 83 18.37 -11.90 -14.52
N GLU A 84 19.18 -11.29 -13.65
CA GLU A 84 18.73 -10.69 -12.40
C GLU A 84 17.80 -9.51 -12.66
N ILE A 85 18.12 -8.63 -13.62
CA ILE A 85 17.24 -7.52 -13.99
C ILE A 85 15.90 -8.01 -14.52
N TYR A 86 15.90 -9.07 -15.34
CA TYR A 86 14.65 -9.67 -15.81
C TYR A 86 13.80 -10.22 -14.65
N GLN A 87 14.43 -10.89 -13.67
CA GLN A 87 13.72 -11.39 -12.48
C GLN A 87 13.24 -10.26 -11.56
N ASP A 88 13.99 -9.17 -11.43
CA ASP A 88 13.64 -8.03 -10.60
C ASP A 88 12.45 -7.24 -11.19
N VAL A 89 12.39 -7.11 -12.51
CA VAL A 89 11.21 -6.57 -13.22
C VAL A 89 10.02 -7.53 -13.08
N LYS A 90 10.24 -8.84 -13.24
CA LYS A 90 9.17 -9.86 -13.17
C LYS A 90 8.57 -10.00 -11.76
N SER A 91 9.39 -9.88 -10.73
CA SER A 91 8.98 -9.92 -9.32
C SER A 91 8.31 -8.62 -8.87
N GLY A 92 8.42 -7.54 -9.65
CA GLY A 92 7.90 -6.22 -9.33
C GLY A 92 8.75 -5.45 -8.31
N GLN A 93 10.01 -5.86 -8.11
CA GLN A 93 10.96 -5.16 -7.24
C GLN A 93 11.41 -3.83 -7.88
N VAL A 94 11.53 -3.80 -9.20
CA VAL A 94 11.74 -2.61 -10.02
C VAL A 94 10.69 -2.54 -11.12
N GLU A 95 10.34 -1.33 -11.56
CA GLU A 95 9.32 -1.12 -12.59
C GLU A 95 9.90 -1.17 -14.00
N TYR A 96 11.17 -0.79 -14.15
CA TYR A 96 11.89 -0.76 -15.42
C TYR A 96 13.32 -1.28 -15.24
N GLY A 97 13.77 -2.09 -16.18
CA GLY A 97 15.15 -2.58 -16.30
C GLY A 97 15.73 -2.15 -17.63
N ILE A 98 16.83 -1.40 -17.62
CA ILE A 98 17.50 -0.91 -18.83
C ILE A 98 18.84 -1.63 -18.96
N ILE A 99 19.05 -2.29 -20.09
CA ILE A 99 20.34 -2.90 -20.43
C ILE A 99 21.00 -2.07 -21.53
N ILE A 100 22.16 -1.51 -21.18
CA ILE A 100 23.05 -0.80 -22.09
C ILE A 100 24.12 -1.80 -22.53
N PRO A 101 24.02 -2.34 -23.75
CA PRO A 101 24.85 -3.46 -24.17
C PRO A 101 26.27 -2.99 -24.54
N LYS A 102 27.27 -3.88 -24.42
CA LYS A 102 28.71 -3.55 -24.62
C LYS A 102 29.02 -2.98 -26.01
N GLU A 103 28.21 -3.33 -27.00
CA GLU A 103 28.36 -2.92 -28.39
C GLU A 103 28.26 -1.40 -28.58
N ILE A 104 27.77 -0.65 -27.58
CA ILE A 104 27.77 0.82 -27.57
C ILE A 104 29.20 1.40 -27.59
N GLU A 105 30.20 0.67 -27.12
CA GLU A 105 31.61 1.06 -27.24
C GLU A 105 32.05 1.27 -28.70
N ASN A 106 31.44 0.52 -29.63
CA ASN A 106 31.73 0.64 -31.06
C ASN A 106 31.24 1.95 -31.66
N LEU A 107 30.30 2.67 -31.02
CA LEU A 107 29.81 4.00 -31.45
C LEU A 107 30.79 5.12 -31.15
N THR A 108 31.61 4.96 -30.11
CA THR A 108 32.62 5.94 -29.71
C THR A 108 33.90 5.85 -30.54
N ASN A 109 34.04 4.82 -31.37
CA ASN A 109 35.25 4.56 -32.15
C ASN A 109 35.04 5.01 -33.63
N PRO A 110 35.70 6.09 -34.11
CA PRO A 110 35.43 6.70 -35.42
C PRO A 110 35.77 5.82 -36.65
N GLN A 111 36.29 4.59 -36.45
CA GLN A 111 36.59 3.62 -37.50
C GLN A 111 35.57 2.47 -37.61
N SER A 112 34.60 2.38 -36.70
CA SER A 112 33.60 1.31 -36.70
C SER A 112 32.49 1.60 -37.71
N LYS A 113 32.39 0.81 -38.79
CA LYS A 113 31.20 0.80 -39.65
C LYS A 113 30.09 0.02 -38.94
N ILE A 114 29.04 0.73 -38.57
CA ILE A 114 27.88 0.14 -37.92
C ILE A 114 26.84 -0.15 -39.01
N ASP A 115 26.83 -1.40 -39.47
CA ASP A 115 25.90 -1.86 -40.51
C ASP A 115 24.51 -2.21 -39.94
N GLN A 116 24.37 -2.34 -38.61
CA GLN A 116 23.10 -2.61 -37.93
C GLN A 116 22.94 -1.76 -36.67
N PRO A 117 21.74 -1.19 -36.42
CA PRO A 117 21.49 -0.37 -35.24
C PRO A 117 21.63 -1.17 -33.94
N ILE A 118 22.36 -0.62 -32.99
CA ILE A 118 22.56 -1.22 -31.66
C ILE A 118 21.26 -1.07 -30.87
N SER A 119 20.75 -2.21 -30.36
CA SER A 119 19.46 -2.27 -29.67
C SER A 119 19.64 -2.10 -28.15
N LEU A 120 19.17 -0.99 -27.62
CA LEU A 120 18.99 -0.78 -26.18
C LEU A 120 17.78 -1.60 -25.73
N THR A 121 17.96 -2.51 -24.78
CA THR A 121 16.84 -3.35 -24.28
C THR A 121 16.23 -2.71 -23.05
N LEU A 122 14.93 -2.43 -23.12
CA LEU A 122 14.13 -1.99 -21.98
C LEU A 122 13.17 -3.11 -21.58
N TYR A 123 13.39 -3.69 -20.41
CA TYR A 123 12.39 -4.50 -19.73
C TYR A 123 11.45 -3.59 -18.96
N TYR A 124 10.14 -3.77 -19.17
CA TYR A 124 9.11 -3.00 -18.49
C TYR A 124 7.86 -3.86 -18.24
N ASP A 125 7.12 -3.56 -17.19
CA ASP A 125 5.86 -4.26 -16.89
C ASP A 125 4.78 -3.84 -17.90
N ALA A 126 4.35 -4.76 -18.76
CA ALA A 126 3.34 -4.52 -19.79
C ALA A 126 1.99 -4.00 -19.25
N LYS A 127 1.72 -4.19 -17.95
CA LYS A 127 0.45 -3.82 -17.30
C LYS A 127 0.35 -2.35 -16.93
N ASN A 128 1.44 -1.59 -16.94
CA ASN A 128 1.44 -0.15 -16.63
C ASN A 128 1.36 0.73 -17.90
N VAL A 129 0.32 0.54 -18.71
CA VAL A 129 0.19 1.16 -20.05
C VAL A 129 0.39 2.68 -20.02
N GLN A 130 -0.12 3.37 -19.00
CA GLN A 130 -0.04 4.83 -18.89
C GLN A 130 1.38 5.31 -18.57
N ASN A 131 2.04 4.75 -17.54
CA ASN A 131 3.43 5.14 -17.25
C ASN A 131 4.36 4.68 -18.38
N ASN A 132 4.17 3.46 -18.90
CA ASN A 132 4.98 2.93 -20.00
C ASN A 132 4.92 3.84 -21.23
N SER A 133 3.76 4.42 -21.55
CA SER A 133 3.63 5.32 -22.70
C SER A 133 4.47 6.59 -22.52
N VAL A 134 4.52 7.13 -21.30
CA VAL A 134 5.37 8.29 -20.97
C VAL A 134 6.84 7.91 -21.00
N VAL A 135 7.21 6.78 -20.38
CA VAL A 135 8.59 6.28 -20.33
C VAL A 135 9.14 5.96 -21.72
N LEU A 136 8.42 5.16 -22.48
CA LEU A 136 8.78 4.80 -23.86
C LEU A 136 8.87 6.05 -24.73
N GLY A 137 7.93 6.99 -24.59
CA GLY A 137 7.97 8.27 -25.31
C GLY A 137 9.22 9.09 -25.00
N THR A 138 9.57 9.25 -23.72
CA THR A 138 10.77 9.99 -23.30
C THR A 138 12.06 9.29 -23.74
N LEU A 139 12.17 7.96 -23.55
CA LEU A 139 13.34 7.19 -23.97
C LEU A 139 13.50 7.20 -25.49
N GLN A 140 12.39 7.11 -26.24
CA GLN A 140 12.43 7.14 -27.69
C GLN A 140 12.79 8.53 -28.24
N GLN A 141 12.29 9.62 -27.63
CA GLN A 141 12.74 10.98 -27.94
C GLN A 141 14.23 11.16 -27.68
N PHE A 142 14.72 10.61 -26.57
CA PHE A 142 16.13 10.68 -26.21
C PHE A 142 17.02 9.88 -27.17
N VAL A 143 16.64 8.64 -27.51
CA VAL A 143 17.34 7.83 -28.53
C VAL A 143 17.34 8.53 -29.89
N THR A 144 16.23 9.19 -30.24
CA THR A 144 16.13 10.00 -31.46
C THR A 144 17.10 11.18 -31.42
N GLN A 145 17.17 11.91 -30.30
CA GLN A 145 18.09 13.04 -30.14
C GLN A 145 19.57 12.59 -30.12
N ALA A 146 19.87 11.46 -29.50
CA ALA A 146 21.20 10.86 -29.51
C ALA A 146 21.61 10.47 -30.94
N ASN A 147 20.71 9.84 -31.70
CA ASN A 147 20.94 9.53 -33.11
C ASN A 147 21.21 10.79 -33.96
N LEU A 148 20.45 11.88 -33.74
CA LEU A 148 20.65 13.15 -34.45
C LEU A 148 21.98 13.82 -34.13
N ASN A 149 22.45 13.71 -32.87
CA ASN A 149 23.73 14.27 -32.44
C ASN A 149 24.92 13.42 -32.92
N LEU A 150 24.73 12.10 -33.04
CA LEU A 150 25.77 11.15 -33.43
C LEU A 150 25.88 10.98 -34.95
N SER A 151 24.85 11.27 -35.75
CA SER A 151 24.90 11.09 -37.21
C SER A 151 23.91 11.95 -38.00
N GLN A 152 24.37 12.57 -39.10
CA GLN A 152 23.51 13.06 -40.19
C GLN A 152 23.02 11.89 -41.09
N ALA A 153 22.56 10.80 -40.46
CA ALA A 153 22.17 9.47 -40.99
C ALA A 153 23.31 8.44 -41.20
N PRO A 154 23.08 7.11 -41.01
CA PRO A 154 21.84 6.38 -40.65
C PRO A 154 21.59 6.21 -39.12
N THR A 155 20.43 5.64 -38.73
CA THR A 155 20.06 5.35 -37.31
C THR A 155 21.01 4.34 -36.67
N LEU A 156 21.68 4.74 -35.59
CA LEU A 156 22.71 3.94 -34.91
C LEU A 156 22.21 3.26 -33.63
N LEU A 157 21.18 3.83 -33.00
CA LEU A 157 20.55 3.32 -31.79
C LEU A 157 19.07 3.02 -32.04
N MET A 158 18.59 1.85 -31.59
CA MET A 158 17.17 1.51 -31.53
C MET A 158 16.79 1.13 -30.11
N LEU A 159 15.60 1.55 -29.66
CA LEU A 159 15.02 1.09 -28.41
C LEU A 159 14.20 -0.17 -28.69
N ASN A 160 14.64 -1.32 -28.17
CA ASN A 160 13.87 -2.54 -28.17
C ASN A 160 13.15 -2.70 -26.83
N ALA A 161 11.84 -2.53 -26.86
CA ALA A 161 10.99 -2.60 -25.69
C ALA A 161 10.51 -4.05 -25.52
N ALA A 162 11.01 -4.75 -24.50
CA ALA A 162 10.67 -6.13 -24.20
C ALA A 162 9.66 -6.18 -23.03
N PRO A 163 8.35 -6.37 -23.30
CA PRO A 163 7.35 -6.44 -22.25
C PRO A 163 7.54 -7.69 -21.38
N VAL A 164 7.48 -7.50 -20.06
CA VAL A 164 7.49 -8.60 -19.08
C VAL A 164 6.14 -8.64 -18.36
N GLU A 165 5.56 -9.84 -18.21
CA GLU A 165 4.38 -10.02 -17.37
C GLU A 165 4.78 -10.08 -15.89
N ALA A 166 4.89 -8.92 -15.25
CA ALA A 166 5.18 -8.86 -13.82
C ALA A 166 3.98 -9.30 -12.98
N LYS A 167 4.24 -9.91 -11.81
CA LYS A 167 3.23 -10.12 -10.76
C LYS A 167 2.95 -8.78 -10.06
N LYS A 168 2.11 -7.94 -10.68
CA LYS A 168 1.68 -6.67 -10.07
C LYS A 168 0.59 -6.91 -9.03
N ILE A 169 0.81 -6.43 -7.81
CA ILE A 169 -0.26 -6.18 -6.84
C ILE A 169 -1.04 -4.97 -7.38
N LYS A 170 -2.33 -5.16 -7.68
CA LYS A 170 -3.17 -4.06 -8.16
C LYS A 170 -3.21 -2.96 -7.11
N TYR A 171 -3.25 -1.70 -7.53
CA TYR A 171 -3.37 -0.56 -6.60
C TYR A 171 -4.53 -0.73 -5.60
N ILE A 172 -5.65 -1.28 -6.08
CA ILE A 172 -6.80 -1.60 -5.23
C ILE A 172 -6.51 -2.67 -4.16
N GLU A 173 -5.64 -3.64 -4.44
CA GLU A 173 -5.22 -4.67 -3.48
C GLU A 173 -4.35 -4.06 -2.37
N PHE A 174 -3.48 -3.12 -2.74
CA PHE A 174 -2.67 -2.35 -1.78
C PHE A 174 -3.55 -1.46 -0.89
N ILE A 175 -4.44 -0.66 -1.49
CA ILE A 175 -5.34 0.22 -0.75
C ILE A 175 -6.32 -0.57 0.11
N ALA A 176 -6.89 -1.66 -0.39
CA ALA A 176 -7.76 -2.53 0.40
C ALA A 176 -7.06 -3.04 1.66
N THR A 177 -5.82 -3.51 1.53
CA THR A 177 -5.01 -3.99 2.66
C THR A 177 -4.74 -2.87 3.67
N GLY A 178 -4.40 -1.68 3.19
CA GLY A 178 -4.22 -0.52 4.06
C GLY A 178 -5.49 -0.08 4.77
N MET A 179 -6.62 -0.05 4.04
CA MET A 179 -7.93 0.29 4.59
C MET A 179 -8.39 -0.74 5.63
N LEU A 180 -8.07 -2.02 5.49
CA LEU A 180 -8.30 -3.03 6.53
C LEU A 180 -7.59 -2.64 7.84
N GLY A 181 -6.29 -2.38 7.76
CA GLY A 181 -5.49 -1.99 8.93
C GLY A 181 -6.00 -0.70 9.58
N MET A 182 -6.29 0.31 8.77
CA MET A 182 -6.84 1.58 9.24
C MET A 182 -8.22 1.45 9.89
N SER A 183 -9.08 0.59 9.34
CA SER A 183 -10.42 0.37 9.87
C SER A 183 -10.37 -0.23 11.26
N VAL A 184 -9.53 -1.27 11.43
CA VAL A 184 -9.30 -1.95 12.70
C VAL A 184 -8.65 -1.00 13.70
N MET A 185 -7.68 -0.18 13.27
CA MET A 185 -7.04 0.84 14.11
C MET A 185 -8.05 1.88 14.61
N GLN A 186 -8.79 2.51 13.71
CA GLN A 186 -9.77 3.54 14.08
C GLN A 186 -10.85 2.96 14.98
N TYR A 187 -11.38 1.79 14.64
CA TYR A 187 -12.39 1.13 15.44
C TYR A 187 -11.86 0.71 16.83
N GLY A 188 -10.63 0.20 16.88
CA GLY A 188 -9.97 -0.24 18.10
C GLY A 188 -9.61 0.91 19.04
N ILE A 189 -9.01 1.99 18.54
CA ILE A 189 -8.59 3.12 19.37
C ILE A 189 -9.79 4.04 19.65
N ILE A 190 -10.39 4.61 18.61
CA ILE A 190 -11.44 5.64 18.75
C ILE A 190 -12.74 5.00 19.24
N GLY A 191 -13.14 3.89 18.64
CA GLY A 191 -14.40 3.22 18.93
C GLY A 191 -14.52 2.78 20.38
N ILE A 192 -13.50 2.09 20.92
CA ILE A 192 -13.54 1.66 22.33
C ILE A 192 -13.41 2.83 23.30
N SER A 193 -12.59 3.84 22.95
CA SER A 193 -12.39 5.02 23.79
C SER A 193 -13.71 5.73 24.06
N ILE A 194 -14.45 6.02 22.99
CA ILE A 194 -15.75 6.68 23.07
C ILE A 194 -16.76 5.80 23.81
N ALA A 195 -16.84 4.51 23.48
CA ALA A 195 -17.83 3.62 24.07
C ALA A 195 -17.64 3.48 25.58
N LEU A 196 -16.40 3.28 26.05
CA LEU A 196 -16.12 3.12 27.47
C LEU A 196 -16.29 4.44 28.24
N SER A 197 -15.83 5.56 27.68
CA SER A 197 -16.06 6.88 28.29
C SER A 197 -17.54 7.23 28.38
N ARG A 198 -18.34 6.91 27.34
CA ARG A 198 -19.79 7.11 27.36
C ARG A 198 -20.48 6.26 28.42
N GLN A 199 -20.12 4.99 28.57
CA GLN A 199 -20.68 4.16 29.64
C GLN A 199 -20.33 4.66 31.04
N ARG A 200 -19.18 5.34 31.20
CA ARG A 200 -18.83 6.01 32.44
C ARG A 200 -19.68 7.25 32.68
N GLU A 201 -19.90 8.07 31.65
CA GLU A 201 -20.78 9.26 31.69
C GLU A 201 -22.22 8.87 32.05
N ASP A 202 -22.75 7.83 31.41
CA ASP A 202 -24.11 7.32 31.63
C ASP A 202 -24.27 6.59 32.98
N ASN A 203 -23.21 6.57 33.80
CA ASN A 203 -23.12 5.87 35.07
C ASN A 203 -23.44 4.35 34.98
N ILE A 204 -23.36 3.76 33.79
CA ILE A 204 -23.59 2.33 33.56
C ILE A 204 -22.56 1.53 34.34
N LEU A 205 -21.29 1.94 34.30
CA LEU A 205 -20.21 1.27 35.04
C LEU A 205 -20.45 1.30 36.56
N LYS A 206 -20.96 2.40 37.11
CA LYS A 206 -21.31 2.49 38.54
C LYS A 206 -22.46 1.55 38.92
N LYS A 207 -23.50 1.48 38.09
CA LYS A 207 -24.62 0.52 38.28
C LYS A 207 -24.15 -0.93 38.16
N LEU A 208 -23.15 -1.20 37.32
CA LEU A 208 -22.60 -2.55 37.18
C LEU A 208 -21.87 -3.00 38.46
N LEU A 209 -21.18 -2.08 39.14
CA LEU A 209 -20.50 -2.34 40.42
C LEU A 209 -21.45 -2.64 41.59
N THR A 210 -22.73 -2.26 41.49
CA THR A 210 -23.74 -2.60 42.51
C THR A 210 -24.35 -3.98 42.31
N THR A 211 -23.94 -4.73 41.28
CA THR A 211 -24.41 -6.09 40.98
C THR A 211 -23.33 -7.12 41.33
N PRO A 212 -23.67 -8.41 41.53
CA PRO A 212 -22.67 -9.46 41.79
C PRO A 212 -21.79 -9.82 40.58
N LEU A 213 -21.79 -8.99 39.53
CA LEU A 213 -20.99 -9.17 38.32
C LEU A 213 -19.54 -8.76 38.55
N LEU A 214 -18.61 -9.65 38.22
CA LEU A 214 -17.19 -9.36 38.26
C LEU A 214 -16.80 -8.41 37.10
N LEU A 215 -16.04 -7.36 37.41
CA LEU A 215 -15.56 -6.40 36.40
C LEU A 215 -14.71 -7.06 35.31
N ARG A 216 -13.96 -8.10 35.66
CA ARG A 216 -13.13 -8.88 34.72
C ARG A 216 -14.00 -9.54 33.64
N ASP A 217 -15.12 -10.14 34.03
CA ASP A 217 -16.05 -10.80 33.10
C ASP A 217 -16.65 -9.79 32.13
N TYR A 218 -16.94 -8.58 32.62
CA TYR A 218 -17.43 -7.48 31.81
C TYR A 218 -16.41 -7.04 30.76
N ILE A 219 -15.17 -6.75 31.17
CA ILE A 219 -14.11 -6.31 30.27
C ILE A 219 -13.79 -7.38 29.22
N VAL A 220 -13.72 -8.65 29.62
CA VAL A 220 -13.48 -9.76 28.68
C VAL A 220 -14.60 -9.87 27.64
N ALA A 221 -15.87 -9.81 28.07
CA ALA A 221 -17.00 -9.83 27.15
C ALA A 221 -16.99 -8.60 26.21
N PHE A 222 -16.55 -7.45 26.71
CA PHE A 222 -16.44 -6.21 25.95
C PHE A 222 -15.34 -6.31 24.87
N ILE A 223 -14.16 -6.81 25.22
CA ILE A 223 -13.06 -7.06 24.26
C ILE A 223 -13.51 -8.07 23.20
N LEU A 224 -14.13 -9.18 23.61
CA LEU A 224 -14.61 -10.20 22.67
C LEU A 224 -15.65 -9.63 21.68
N ASN A 225 -16.52 -8.72 22.12
CA ASN A 225 -17.45 -8.04 21.23
C ASN A 225 -16.72 -7.25 20.13
N TYR A 226 -15.68 -6.49 20.49
CA TYR A 226 -14.88 -5.74 19.52
C TYR A 226 -14.09 -6.66 18.59
N LEU A 227 -13.56 -7.78 19.07
CA LEU A 227 -12.90 -8.77 18.22
C LEU A 227 -13.84 -9.39 17.19
N ILE A 228 -15.05 -9.79 17.61
CA ILE A 228 -16.07 -10.32 16.68
C ILE A 228 -16.40 -9.29 15.61
N LEU A 229 -16.60 -8.03 16.00
CA LEU A 229 -16.93 -6.97 15.06
C LEU A 229 -15.77 -6.64 14.12
N SER A 230 -14.53 -6.69 14.61
CA SER A 230 -13.33 -6.55 13.77
C SER A 230 -13.28 -7.65 12.71
N VAL A 231 -13.50 -8.91 13.08
CA VAL A 231 -13.55 -10.04 12.13
C VAL A 231 -14.65 -9.83 11.08
N VAL A 232 -15.85 -9.42 11.49
CA VAL A 232 -16.96 -9.10 10.56
C VAL A 232 -16.56 -7.96 9.62
N GLN A 233 -15.96 -6.89 10.14
CA GLN A 233 -15.53 -5.73 9.35
C GLN A 233 -14.46 -6.13 8.31
N ILE A 234 -13.45 -6.90 8.71
CA ILE A 234 -12.40 -7.43 7.82
C ILE A 234 -13.02 -8.30 6.73
N THR A 235 -13.96 -9.18 7.10
CA THR A 235 -14.63 -10.08 6.15
C THR A 235 -15.38 -9.26 5.10
N ILE A 236 -16.14 -8.24 5.52
CA ILE A 236 -16.89 -7.36 4.62
C ILE A 236 -15.95 -6.61 3.67
N LEU A 237 -14.83 -6.08 4.18
CA LEU A 237 -13.89 -5.31 3.38
C LEU A 237 -13.13 -6.18 2.37
N LEU A 238 -12.71 -7.39 2.77
CA LEU A 238 -12.11 -8.35 1.85
C LEU A 238 -13.11 -8.81 0.78
N ALA A 239 -14.34 -9.13 1.17
CA ALA A 239 -15.39 -9.52 0.24
C ALA A 239 -15.71 -8.40 -0.75
N ALA A 240 -15.86 -7.16 -0.27
CA ALA A 240 -16.09 -6.01 -1.14
C ALA A 240 -14.93 -5.79 -2.11
N SER A 241 -13.69 -5.89 -1.64
CA SER A 241 -12.51 -5.74 -2.50
C SER A 241 -12.48 -6.80 -3.60
N HIS A 242 -12.81 -8.05 -3.26
CA HIS A 242 -12.85 -9.15 -4.22
C HIS A 242 -14.01 -9.03 -5.22
N PHE A 243 -15.25 -8.88 -4.74
CA PHE A 243 -16.45 -8.92 -5.58
C PHE A 243 -16.70 -7.62 -6.37
N LEU A 244 -16.35 -6.45 -5.81
CA LEU A 244 -16.59 -5.17 -6.49
C LEU A 244 -15.43 -4.76 -7.40
N PHE A 245 -14.19 -5.14 -7.07
CA PHE A 245 -12.99 -4.67 -7.77
C PHE A 245 -12.12 -5.77 -8.36
N ASN A 246 -12.55 -7.04 -8.31
CA ASN A 246 -11.77 -8.20 -8.78
C ASN A 246 -10.35 -8.22 -8.19
N ALA A 247 -10.22 -7.80 -6.92
CA ALA A 247 -8.97 -7.85 -6.19
C ALA A 247 -8.59 -9.31 -5.89
N GLN A 248 -7.35 -9.68 -6.16
CA GLN A 248 -6.81 -10.97 -5.78
C GLN A 248 -6.24 -10.87 -4.36
N ILE A 249 -6.75 -11.69 -3.46
CA ILE A 249 -6.22 -11.78 -2.10
C ILE A 249 -5.07 -12.77 -2.12
N TYR A 250 -3.85 -12.26 -2.06
CA TYR A 250 -2.65 -13.08 -1.99
C TYR A 250 -2.35 -13.49 -0.54
N GLY A 251 -1.92 -14.74 -0.35
CA GLY A 251 -1.47 -15.26 0.94
C GLY A 251 -2.51 -16.11 1.68
N ASN A 252 -2.22 -16.42 2.95
CA ASN A 252 -3.05 -17.27 3.78
C ASN A 252 -4.06 -16.42 4.57
N LEU A 253 -5.36 -16.60 4.31
CA LEU A 253 -6.44 -15.90 5.00
C LEU A 253 -6.38 -16.06 6.53
N PHE A 254 -5.94 -17.23 7.02
CA PHE A 254 -5.79 -17.45 8.46
C PHE A 254 -4.74 -16.51 9.08
N LEU A 255 -3.63 -16.24 8.37
CA LEU A 255 -2.63 -15.29 8.82
C LEU A 255 -3.17 -13.85 8.78
N VAL A 256 -3.95 -13.50 7.77
CA VAL A 256 -4.59 -12.17 7.69
C VAL A 256 -5.50 -11.93 8.89
N TYR A 257 -6.39 -12.88 9.20
CA TYR A 257 -7.24 -12.78 10.40
C TYR A 257 -6.44 -12.82 11.68
N GLY A 258 -5.40 -13.66 11.77
CA GLY A 258 -4.52 -13.74 12.93
C GLY A 258 -3.86 -12.40 13.24
N VAL A 259 -3.16 -11.82 12.26
CA VAL A 259 -2.50 -10.51 12.39
C VAL A 259 -3.51 -9.42 12.71
N ALA A 260 -4.67 -9.44 12.07
CA ALA A 260 -5.68 -8.42 12.32
C ALA A 260 -6.30 -8.52 13.72
N ILE A 261 -6.53 -9.73 14.25
CA ILE A 261 -7.01 -9.93 15.63
C ILE A 261 -5.96 -9.46 16.63
N PHE A 262 -4.68 -9.82 16.42
CA PHE A 262 -3.58 -9.34 17.27
C PHE A 262 -3.43 -7.83 17.23
N GLY A 263 -3.48 -7.23 16.04
CA GLY A 263 -3.48 -5.78 15.85
C GLY A 263 -4.67 -5.12 16.55
N THR A 264 -5.87 -5.70 16.42
CA THR A 264 -7.07 -5.23 17.13
C THR A 264 -6.83 -5.19 18.64
N LEU A 265 -6.28 -6.25 19.23
CA LEU A 265 -5.98 -6.29 20.67
C LEU A 265 -5.05 -5.14 21.11
N ILE A 266 -3.99 -4.88 20.33
CA ILE A 266 -3.05 -3.79 20.61
C ILE A 266 -3.77 -2.42 20.55
N PHE A 267 -4.57 -2.20 19.52
CA PHE A 267 -5.34 -0.96 19.38
C PHE A 267 -6.40 -0.80 20.47
N LEU A 268 -7.03 -1.88 20.92
CA LEU A 268 -7.95 -1.85 22.05
C LEU A 268 -7.23 -1.45 23.34
N CYS A 269 -6.02 -1.95 23.59
CA CYS A 269 -5.21 -1.53 24.75
C CYS A 269 -4.95 -0.01 24.73
N LEU A 270 -4.57 0.55 23.58
CA LEU A 270 -4.42 2.00 23.43
C LEU A 270 -5.74 2.74 23.70
N GLY A 271 -6.85 2.24 23.17
CA GLY A 271 -8.16 2.83 23.41
C GLY A 271 -8.62 2.76 24.88
N PHE A 272 -8.28 1.69 25.61
CA PHE A 272 -8.52 1.62 27.05
C PHE A 272 -7.73 2.68 27.82
N VAL A 273 -6.46 2.91 27.46
CA VAL A 273 -5.64 3.97 28.06
C VAL A 273 -6.27 5.34 27.83
N VAL A 274 -6.69 5.62 26.59
CA VAL A 274 -7.36 6.89 26.25
C VAL A 274 -8.69 7.05 27.00
N ALA A 275 -9.51 6.01 27.07
CA ALA A 275 -10.76 6.03 27.84
C ALA A 275 -10.55 6.27 29.34
N GLY A 276 -9.45 5.77 29.90
CA GLY A 276 -9.07 5.96 31.29
C GLY A 276 -8.73 7.41 31.61
N ILE A 277 -8.03 8.09 30.69
CA ILE A 277 -7.58 9.49 30.84
C ILE A 277 -8.72 10.48 30.54
N ALA A 278 -9.46 10.24 29.46
CA ALA A 278 -10.53 11.13 29.03
C ALA A 278 -11.61 11.22 30.10
N LYS A 279 -12.18 12.41 30.35
CA LYS A 279 -13.30 12.63 31.28
C LYS A 279 -14.67 12.53 30.62
N THR A 280 -14.75 12.87 29.34
CA THR A 280 -15.98 12.81 28.54
C THR A 280 -15.82 11.97 27.28
N SER A 281 -16.91 11.50 26.69
CA SER A 281 -16.87 10.76 25.42
C SER A 281 -16.36 11.60 24.25
N GLN A 282 -16.66 12.91 24.24
CA GLN A 282 -16.07 13.86 23.29
C GLN A 282 -14.56 14.05 23.51
N ALA A 283 -14.09 14.17 24.75
CA ALA A 283 -12.66 14.25 25.03
C ALA A 283 -11.93 12.96 24.62
N ALA A 284 -12.56 11.80 24.84
CA ALA A 284 -12.03 10.51 24.41
C ALA A 284 -11.88 10.42 22.89
N ALA A 285 -12.88 10.89 22.15
CA ALA A 285 -12.81 10.97 20.69
C ALA A 285 -11.64 11.85 20.22
N GLY A 286 -11.48 13.05 20.81
CA GLY A 286 -10.40 13.97 20.45
C GLY A 286 -9.00 13.42 20.74
N LEU A 287 -8.80 12.84 21.94
CA LEU A 287 -7.53 12.23 22.33
C LEU A 287 -7.20 11.00 21.46
N ALA A 288 -8.18 10.15 21.20
CA ALA A 288 -8.01 9.00 20.32
C ALA A 288 -7.65 9.44 18.90
N GLN A 289 -8.27 10.51 18.38
CA GLN A 289 -7.96 11.06 17.05
C GLN A 289 -6.55 11.65 16.99
N LEU A 290 -6.10 12.32 18.05
CA LEU A 290 -4.74 12.86 18.16
C LEU A 290 -3.67 11.76 18.07
N ILE A 291 -3.96 10.55 18.57
CA ILE A 291 -3.07 9.39 18.46
C ILE A 291 -3.22 8.69 17.11
N ALA A 292 -4.46 8.48 16.66
CA ALA A 292 -4.75 7.73 15.44
C ALA A 292 -4.27 8.45 14.18
N THR A 293 -4.33 9.79 14.15
CA THR A 293 -3.98 10.56 12.94
C THR A 293 -2.48 10.43 12.59
N PRO A 294 -1.52 10.69 13.50
CA PRO A 294 -0.10 10.46 13.20
C PRO A 294 0.20 9.01 12.84
N MET A 295 -0.41 8.04 13.54
CA MET A 295 -0.24 6.61 13.22
C MET A 295 -0.73 6.27 11.82
N MET A 296 -1.85 6.86 11.39
CA MET A 296 -2.40 6.68 10.05
C MET A 296 -1.41 7.17 8.97
N PHE A 297 -0.79 8.33 9.18
CA PHE A 297 0.20 8.86 8.23
C PHE A 297 1.50 8.04 8.18
N LEU A 298 1.93 7.52 9.34
CA LEU A 298 3.13 6.68 9.46
C LEU A 298 2.91 5.21 9.07
N SER A 299 1.67 4.80 8.77
CA SER A 299 1.31 3.40 8.53
C SER A 299 1.81 2.82 7.20
N GLY A 300 2.34 3.64 6.30
CA GLY A 300 2.72 3.21 4.96
C GLY A 300 1.57 3.14 3.95
N VAL A 301 0.32 3.32 4.40
CA VAL A 301 -0.89 3.14 3.56
C VAL A 301 -1.10 4.31 2.59
N PHE A 302 -0.92 5.54 3.06
CA PHE A 302 -1.06 6.74 2.22
C PHE A 302 0.26 7.17 1.59
N PHE A 303 1.36 6.98 2.30
CA PHE A 303 2.71 7.35 1.87
C PHE A 303 3.60 6.12 1.94
N SER A 304 4.36 5.84 0.88
CA SER A 304 5.36 4.78 0.93
C SER A 304 6.36 5.07 2.04
N THR A 305 6.65 4.12 2.93
CA THR A 305 7.67 4.31 3.98
C THR A 305 9.08 4.47 3.44
N SER A 306 9.29 4.19 2.15
CA SER A 306 10.54 4.50 1.45
C SER A 306 10.70 5.99 1.10
N LEU A 307 9.66 6.81 1.29
CA LEU A 307 9.68 8.26 1.05
C LEU A 307 9.81 9.08 2.34
N LEU A 308 9.72 8.43 3.51
CA LEU A 308 9.88 9.01 4.86
C LEU A 308 11.27 8.67 5.41
#